data_AF-A0A165X407-F1
#
_entry.id   AF-A0A165X407-F1
#
_cell.length_a   1.000
_cell.length_b   1.000
_cell.length_c   1.000
_cell.angle_alpha   90.00
_cell.angle_beta   90.00
_cell.angle_gamma   90.00
#
_symmetry.space_group_name_H-M   'P 1'
#
loop_
_entity.id
_entity.type
_entity.pdbx_description
1 polymer ?
#
loop_
_entity_poly.entity_id
_entity_poly.type
_entity_poly.pdbx_seq_one_letter_code
_entity_poly.pdbx_strand_id
1 'polypeptide(L)'
;MNQNRIPGLNPNVLILALTGWRKSMSPYTHPVDLSTSPCDLLLRYASLLLSSMTTAVEASDRQQADYTSTQIASMWPSMWIWLQILHSRRSHPASNKDAISPIYLYNVVKRFLFTAHTNSPTRLSALIMGQKEAMEMMASAWIEEGSDMYATHGFQASVLTTPLPSGASWNFMPYIVDRCGGDADDVVRILFCRIKYNAKQAETDWRSLRHDMEVIKYQIYPCKDAEPQILRQALLFHPAFPSAMVDVLSRLLNKPKMTVELEVALTFPLLMISRHLDIRGYDCIVQLMNTTFLALIARLPRTLGSNRDIDGKIGEIFQILGRFLVYRALLGKVERNMDLALGEGEATYRKGGGQNLTGKGILALKDQCVQWAHLYNNDYKMFASKYKTDCGYPLCSQNDSDHTFRRCSGCRFVQYCTKSCQRKHWRGQHKTLCAEMRSSGREPVGLSGPGLRFITHVVAHDCMGLDLEQRNAFKFEQGNSIQFETPARKFMLLISYANAPEEDRVYVETMYLPHFDETNAATNMPGVGIKLTNAWHAAWAHAHLRLSEHLLCVLPIFVLLPGDLGCAQVMTAFFTLHRRTGQSREEPHIRWLHRM
;
A
#
# COMPACT_ATOMS: atom_id res chain seq x y z
N MET A 1 -17.58 -25.89 21.08
CA MET A 1 -18.21 -24.70 21.72
C MET A 1 -19.71 -24.73 21.44
N ASN A 2 -20.46 -25.40 22.31
CA ASN A 2 -21.92 -25.45 22.33
C ASN A 2 -22.33 -24.78 23.64
N GLN A 3 -22.48 -23.46 23.70
CA GLN A 3 -22.99 -22.77 24.91
C GLN A 3 -23.22 -21.28 24.62
N ASN A 4 -24.42 -21.00 24.09
CA ASN A 4 -25.25 -19.81 24.25
C ASN A 4 -26.33 -19.84 23.16
N ARG A 5 -27.20 -20.86 23.19
CA ARG A 5 -28.47 -20.75 22.46
C ARG A 5 -29.24 -19.65 23.18
N ILE A 6 -29.32 -18.47 22.56
CA ILE A 6 -30.30 -17.45 22.94
C ILE A 6 -31.64 -18.17 23.07
N PRO A 7 -32.37 -18.05 24.19
CA PRO A 7 -33.67 -18.71 24.35
C PRO A 7 -34.49 -18.45 23.09
N GLY A 8 -34.86 -19.53 22.40
CA GLY A 8 -35.49 -19.46 21.09
C GLY A 8 -36.65 -18.48 21.13
N LEU A 9 -36.66 -17.54 20.19
CA LEU A 9 -37.69 -16.52 20.14
C LEU A 9 -39.05 -17.22 20.10
N ASN A 10 -39.96 -16.86 21.01
CA ASN A 10 -41.27 -17.49 21.09
C ASN A 10 -41.97 -17.33 19.72
N PRO A 11 -42.32 -18.42 19.01
CA PRO A 11 -42.98 -18.36 17.70
C PRO A 11 -44.24 -17.49 17.70
N ASN A 12 -44.89 -17.35 18.85
CA ASN A 12 -46.05 -16.47 19.04
C ASN A 12 -45.71 -14.99 18.79
N VAL A 13 -44.50 -14.53 19.12
CA VAL A 13 -44.07 -13.13 18.89
C VAL A 13 -44.03 -12.82 17.39
N LEU A 14 -43.50 -13.73 16.58
CA LEU A 14 -43.50 -13.57 15.13
C LEU A 14 -44.92 -13.57 14.56
N ILE A 15 -45.76 -14.52 14.97
CA ILE A 15 -47.15 -14.60 14.50
C ILE A 15 -47.93 -13.33 14.86
N LEU A 16 -47.74 -12.79 16.07
CA LEU A 16 -48.33 -11.54 16.51
C LEU A 16 -47.80 -10.36 15.70
N ALA A 17 -46.50 -10.31 15.39
CA ALA A 17 -45.92 -9.25 14.57
C ALA A 17 -46.45 -9.26 13.13
N LEU A 18 -46.50 -10.43 12.49
CA LEU A 18 -47.07 -10.62 11.15
C LEU A 18 -48.56 -10.24 11.12
N THR A 19 -49.32 -10.69 12.13
CA THR A 19 -50.76 -10.40 12.24
C THR A 19 -51.02 -8.92 12.50
N GLY A 20 -50.25 -8.30 13.40
CA GLY A 20 -50.31 -6.87 13.67
C GLY A 20 -49.98 -6.04 12.44
N TRP A 21 -48.96 -6.44 11.66
CA TRP A 21 -48.64 -5.75 10.41
C TRP A 21 -49.81 -5.82 9.41
N ARG A 22 -50.36 -7.01 9.17
CA ARG A 22 -51.47 -7.20 8.22
C ARG A 22 -52.74 -6.46 8.62
N LYS A 23 -53.11 -6.50 9.90
CA LYS A 23 -54.37 -5.92 10.38
C LYS A 23 -54.29 -4.42 10.64
N SER A 24 -53.13 -3.92 11.05
CA SER A 24 -53.03 -2.59 11.65
C SER A 24 -52.02 -1.66 10.97
N MET A 25 -51.10 -2.17 10.14
CA MET A 25 -50.17 -1.33 9.38
C MET A 25 -50.55 -1.27 7.91
N SER A 26 -50.72 -2.44 7.28
CA SER A 26 -50.97 -2.54 5.84
C SER A 26 -52.20 -1.76 5.34
N PRO A 27 -53.34 -1.70 6.06
CA PRO A 27 -54.50 -0.91 5.61
C PRO A 27 -54.26 0.60 5.63
N TYR A 28 -53.31 1.07 6.44
CA TYR A 28 -52.96 2.50 6.57
C TYR A 28 -51.77 2.90 5.71
N THR A 29 -51.19 1.96 4.95
CA THR A 29 -50.13 2.26 4.00
C THR A 29 -50.74 2.89 2.75
N HIS A 30 -50.89 4.22 2.77
CA HIS A 30 -51.34 4.96 1.59
C HIS A 30 -50.21 5.07 0.55
N PRO A 31 -50.48 4.79 -0.74
CA PRO A 31 -49.39 4.68 -1.72
C PRO A 31 -48.65 5.97 -2.10
N VAL A 32 -49.05 7.20 -1.70
CA VAL A 32 -48.53 8.40 -2.43
C VAL A 32 -48.40 9.70 -1.62
N ASP A 33 -48.48 9.76 -0.29
CA ASP A 33 -48.26 11.06 0.39
C ASP A 33 -47.32 11.01 1.59
N LEU A 34 -46.01 10.95 1.30
CA LEU A 34 -44.93 11.11 2.28
C LEU A 34 -44.91 12.51 2.94
N SER A 35 -45.69 13.48 2.45
CA SER A 35 -45.74 14.82 3.04
C SER A 35 -46.55 14.84 4.34
N THR A 36 -47.51 13.93 4.50
CA THR A 36 -48.29 13.81 5.74
C THR A 36 -47.50 13.06 6.80
N SER A 37 -47.15 13.75 7.90
CA SER A 37 -46.49 13.13 9.05
C SER A 37 -47.42 12.12 9.72
N PRO A 38 -47.08 10.82 9.76
CA PRO A 38 -47.81 9.90 10.62
C PRO A 38 -47.70 10.35 12.08
N CYS A 39 -48.71 10.03 12.89
CA CYS A 39 -48.62 10.29 14.33
C CYS A 39 -47.54 9.38 14.96
N ASP A 40 -46.90 9.87 16.02
CA ASP A 40 -45.80 9.15 16.69
C ASP A 40 -46.21 7.74 17.17
N LEU A 41 -47.49 7.54 17.50
CA LEU A 41 -48.00 6.23 17.89
C LEU A 41 -47.88 5.18 16.77
N LEU A 42 -48.20 5.57 15.53
CA LEU A 42 -48.07 4.68 14.37
C LEU A 42 -46.61 4.39 14.04
N LEU A 43 -45.72 5.39 14.14
CA LEU A 43 -44.28 5.19 13.97
C LEU A 43 -43.75 4.19 15.00
N ARG A 44 -44.14 4.33 16.27
CA ARG A 44 -43.73 3.43 17.36
C ARG A 44 -44.19 2.00 17.10
N TYR A 45 -45.43 1.85 16.68
CA TYR A 45 -46.02 0.55 16.43
C TYR A 45 -45.37 -0.12 15.21
N ALA A 46 -45.17 0.60 14.10
CA ALA A 46 -44.43 0.12 12.94
C ALA A 46 -43.02 -0.33 13.33
N SER A 47 -42.29 0.48 14.09
CA SER A 47 -40.93 0.19 14.53
C SER A 47 -40.85 -1.06 15.40
N LEU A 48 -41.82 -1.24 16.31
CA LEU A 48 -41.90 -2.43 17.17
C LEU A 48 -42.10 -3.69 16.32
N LEU A 49 -43.07 -3.66 15.39
CA LEU A 49 -43.36 -4.81 14.53
C LEU A 49 -42.17 -5.17 13.64
N LEU A 50 -41.52 -4.18 13.02
CA LEU A 50 -40.31 -4.38 12.21
C LEU A 50 -39.16 -4.98 13.03
N SER A 51 -38.96 -4.49 14.26
CA SER A 51 -37.95 -5.01 15.18
C SER A 51 -38.21 -6.47 15.57
N SER A 52 -39.47 -6.81 15.88
CA SER A 52 -39.88 -8.17 16.21
C SER A 52 -39.68 -9.13 15.04
N MET A 53 -40.08 -8.73 13.82
CA MET A 53 -39.86 -9.53 12.61
C MET A 53 -38.37 -9.74 12.32
N THR A 54 -37.57 -8.68 12.44
CA THR A 54 -36.11 -8.75 12.25
C THR A 54 -35.45 -9.70 13.23
N THR A 55 -35.80 -9.59 14.51
CA THR A 55 -35.24 -10.45 15.56
C THR A 55 -35.66 -11.91 15.36
N ALA A 56 -36.87 -12.16 14.87
CA ALA A 56 -37.31 -13.50 14.51
C ALA A 56 -36.51 -14.10 13.36
N VAL A 57 -36.21 -13.32 12.30
CA VAL A 57 -35.35 -13.78 11.19
C VAL A 57 -33.94 -14.10 11.69
N GLU A 58 -33.33 -13.22 12.49
CA GLU A 58 -31.97 -13.39 13.01
C GLU A 58 -31.82 -14.55 13.99
N ALA A 59 -32.87 -14.84 14.79
CA ALA A 59 -32.86 -15.91 15.79
C ALA A 59 -33.22 -17.30 15.21
N SER A 60 -33.71 -17.35 13.98
CA SER A 60 -34.17 -18.58 13.33
C SER A 60 -33.01 -19.41 12.79
N ASP A 61 -33.15 -20.74 12.80
CA ASP A 61 -32.29 -21.60 11.98
C ASP A 61 -32.55 -21.36 10.48
N ARG A 62 -31.75 -21.98 9.62
CA ARG A 62 -31.84 -21.76 8.17
C ARG A 62 -33.23 -22.05 7.59
N GLN A 63 -33.92 -23.11 8.04
CA GLN A 63 -35.24 -23.47 7.52
C GLN A 63 -36.31 -22.52 8.05
N GLN A 64 -36.26 -22.21 9.35
CA GLN A 64 -37.19 -21.29 9.99
C GLN A 64 -37.01 -19.85 9.48
N ALA A 65 -35.78 -19.44 9.16
CA ALA A 65 -35.46 -18.13 8.60
C ALA A 65 -36.04 -18.01 7.20
N ASP A 66 -35.95 -19.05 6.37
CA ASP A 66 -36.53 -19.04 5.02
C ASP A 66 -38.06 -19.00 5.03
N TYR A 67 -38.69 -19.78 5.93
CA TYR A 67 -40.13 -19.73 6.15
C TYR A 67 -40.59 -18.33 6.61
N THR A 68 -39.92 -17.80 7.64
CA THR A 68 -40.23 -16.47 8.21
C THR A 68 -40.02 -15.37 7.17
N SER A 69 -38.91 -15.42 6.45
CA SER A 69 -38.57 -14.53 5.35
C SER A 69 -39.62 -14.57 4.24
N THR A 70 -40.15 -15.74 3.90
CA THR A 70 -41.24 -15.89 2.92
C THR A 70 -42.54 -15.24 3.40
N GLN A 71 -42.87 -15.36 4.68
CA GLN A 71 -44.06 -14.70 5.25
C GLN A 71 -43.90 -13.17 5.22
N ILE A 72 -42.72 -12.65 5.58
CA ILE A 72 -42.42 -11.22 5.57
C ILE A 72 -42.40 -10.67 4.14
N ALA A 73 -41.80 -11.41 3.20
CA ALA A 73 -41.72 -11.06 1.78
C ALA A 73 -43.07 -10.74 1.16
N SER A 74 -44.15 -11.42 1.58
CA SER A 74 -45.51 -11.14 1.09
C SER A 74 -46.05 -9.75 1.47
N MET A 75 -45.45 -9.10 2.48
CA MET A 75 -45.84 -7.78 2.99
C MET A 75 -44.82 -6.70 2.61
N TRP A 76 -43.78 -7.05 1.85
CA TRP A 76 -42.68 -6.15 1.51
C TRP A 76 -43.12 -4.80 0.94
N PRO A 77 -44.09 -4.69 0.01
CA PRO A 77 -44.50 -3.39 -0.53
C PRO A 77 -44.96 -2.40 0.55
N SER A 78 -45.73 -2.88 1.55
CA SER A 78 -46.20 -1.99 2.62
C SER A 78 -45.11 -1.71 3.64
N MET A 79 -44.25 -2.69 3.94
CA MET A 79 -43.07 -2.52 4.81
C MET A 79 -42.08 -1.52 4.25
N TRP A 80 -41.83 -1.55 2.94
CA TRP A 80 -40.91 -0.65 2.28
C TRP A 80 -41.32 0.82 2.43
N ILE A 81 -42.60 1.15 2.22
CA ILE A 81 -43.11 2.52 2.41
C ILE A 81 -42.87 2.99 3.85
N TRP A 82 -43.14 2.13 4.83
CA TRP A 82 -42.88 2.47 6.23
C TRP A 82 -41.39 2.63 6.53
N LEU A 83 -40.51 1.82 5.94
CA LEU A 83 -39.05 1.99 6.08
C LEU A 83 -38.61 3.35 5.53
N GLN A 84 -39.15 3.80 4.39
CA GLN A 84 -38.89 5.14 3.84
C GLN A 84 -39.35 6.25 4.78
N ILE A 85 -40.56 6.13 5.34
CA ILE A 85 -41.11 7.07 6.32
C ILE A 85 -40.20 7.15 7.55
N LEU A 86 -39.88 6.00 8.16
CA LEU A 86 -39.01 5.93 9.34
C LEU A 86 -37.62 6.50 9.06
N HIS A 87 -37.06 6.21 7.89
CA HIS A 87 -35.77 6.72 7.44
C HIS A 87 -35.79 8.26 7.32
N SER A 88 -36.82 8.83 6.68
CA SER A 88 -36.96 10.29 6.51
C SER A 88 -37.05 11.05 7.84
N ARG A 89 -37.57 10.40 8.89
CA ARG A 89 -37.71 10.99 10.23
C ARG A 89 -36.40 11.18 10.98
N ARG A 90 -35.31 10.56 10.55
CA ARG A 90 -34.02 10.65 11.26
C ARG A 90 -33.46 12.06 11.35
N SER A 91 -33.75 12.90 10.35
CA SER A 91 -33.21 14.26 10.24
C SER A 91 -34.02 15.30 11.02
N HIS A 92 -35.17 14.93 11.58
CA HIS A 92 -36.01 15.84 12.33
C HIS A 92 -35.61 15.82 13.82
N PRO A 93 -35.24 16.97 14.41
CA PRO A 93 -35.05 17.04 15.85
C PRO A 93 -36.36 16.72 16.56
N ALA A 94 -36.30 15.92 17.63
CA ALA A 94 -37.47 15.58 18.43
C ALA A 94 -38.11 16.88 18.97
N SER A 95 -39.33 17.18 18.51
CA SER A 95 -40.07 18.38 18.94
C SER A 95 -40.69 18.22 20.33
N ASN A 96 -40.80 16.99 20.85
CA ASN A 96 -41.40 16.66 22.12
C ASN A 96 -40.54 15.62 22.88
N LYS A 97 -40.54 15.69 24.23
CA LYS A 97 -39.82 14.73 25.10
C LYS A 97 -40.35 13.30 24.98
N ASP A 98 -41.62 13.14 24.57
CA ASP A 98 -42.24 11.83 24.34
C ASP A 98 -42.03 11.28 22.93
N ALA A 99 -41.40 12.05 22.03
CA ALA A 99 -41.15 11.62 20.67
C ALA A 99 -40.13 10.47 20.65
N ILE A 100 -40.31 9.55 19.71
CA ILE A 100 -39.39 8.43 19.53
C ILE A 100 -38.03 8.99 19.12
N SER A 101 -36.97 8.52 19.76
CA SER A 101 -35.61 8.91 19.40
C SER A 101 -35.35 8.64 17.90
N PRO A 102 -34.91 9.64 17.12
CA PRO A 102 -34.51 9.46 15.72
C PRO A 102 -33.49 8.33 15.52
N ILE A 103 -32.59 8.15 16.50
CA ILE A 103 -31.60 7.08 16.52
C ILE A 103 -32.27 5.70 16.59
N TYR A 104 -33.33 5.55 17.38
CA TYR A 104 -34.07 4.30 17.47
C TYR A 104 -34.73 3.97 16.12
N LEU A 105 -35.42 4.92 15.49
CA LEU A 105 -36.04 4.72 14.18
C LEU A 105 -35.02 4.34 13.11
N TYR A 106 -33.87 5.02 13.09
CA TYR A 106 -32.77 4.71 12.18
C TYR A 106 -32.23 3.30 12.39
N ASN A 107 -32.03 2.89 13.65
CA ASN A 107 -31.58 1.53 13.97
C ASN A 107 -32.57 0.45 13.54
N VAL A 108 -33.87 0.71 13.63
CA VAL A 108 -34.90 -0.22 13.15
C VAL A 108 -34.82 -0.39 11.63
N VAL A 109 -34.74 0.72 10.89
CA VAL A 109 -34.61 0.69 9.42
C VAL A 109 -33.36 -0.07 9.01
N LYS A 110 -32.21 0.30 9.57
CA LYS A 110 -30.93 -0.35 9.28
C LYS A 110 -30.97 -1.84 9.58
N ARG A 111 -31.35 -2.22 10.80
CA ARG A 111 -31.37 -3.63 11.21
C ARG A 111 -32.26 -4.45 10.28
N PHE A 112 -33.44 -3.92 9.92
CA PHE A 112 -34.33 -4.58 8.98
C PHE A 112 -33.70 -4.75 7.59
N LEU A 113 -33.18 -3.67 6.99
CA LEU A 113 -32.55 -3.73 5.67
C LEU A 113 -31.31 -4.64 5.65
N PHE A 114 -30.55 -4.68 6.74
CA PHE A 114 -29.31 -5.44 6.82
C PHE A 114 -29.56 -6.93 7.07
N THR A 115 -30.80 -7.34 7.38
CA THR A 115 -31.19 -8.77 7.31
C THR A 115 -31.04 -9.34 5.90
N ALA A 116 -31.02 -8.49 4.88
CA ALA A 116 -30.72 -8.91 3.52
C ALA A 116 -29.28 -9.42 3.37
N HIS A 117 -28.36 -8.95 4.21
CA HIS A 117 -26.94 -9.30 4.17
C HIS A 117 -26.61 -10.47 5.10
N THR A 118 -27.25 -11.62 4.85
CA THR A 118 -27.01 -12.86 5.60
C THR A 118 -26.27 -13.89 4.75
N ASN A 119 -25.55 -14.82 5.39
CA ASN A 119 -24.76 -15.85 4.73
C ASN A 119 -25.58 -16.81 3.84
N SER A 120 -26.91 -16.82 3.97
CA SER A 120 -27.81 -17.63 3.18
C SER A 120 -28.89 -16.73 2.59
N PRO A 121 -28.90 -16.48 1.27
CA PRO A 121 -29.94 -15.66 0.67
C PRO A 121 -31.31 -16.28 0.95
N THR A 122 -32.21 -15.47 1.48
CA THR A 122 -33.62 -15.79 1.73
C THR A 122 -34.50 -15.05 0.73
N ARG A 123 -35.80 -15.38 0.67
CA ARG A 123 -36.73 -14.68 -0.23
C ARG A 123 -36.81 -13.17 0.04
N LEU A 124 -36.86 -12.75 1.30
CA LEU A 124 -36.83 -11.34 1.72
C LEU A 124 -35.52 -10.67 1.32
N SER A 125 -34.37 -11.32 1.52
CA SER A 125 -33.09 -10.72 1.12
C SER A 125 -33.02 -10.52 -0.39
N ALA A 126 -33.51 -11.48 -1.19
CA ALA A 126 -33.58 -11.33 -2.64
C ALA A 126 -34.49 -10.17 -3.06
N LEU A 127 -35.62 -9.95 -2.37
CA LEU A 127 -36.51 -8.81 -2.64
C LEU A 127 -35.84 -7.47 -2.27
N ILE A 128 -35.22 -7.38 -1.10
CA ILE A 128 -34.52 -6.16 -0.66
C ILE A 128 -33.38 -5.83 -1.64
N MET A 129 -32.53 -6.81 -1.95
CA MET A 129 -31.39 -6.63 -2.86
C MET A 129 -31.81 -6.38 -4.32
N GLY A 130 -33.00 -6.88 -4.72
CA GLY A 130 -33.59 -6.62 -6.02
C GLY A 130 -34.24 -5.24 -6.14
N GLN A 131 -34.42 -4.52 -5.03
CA GLN A 131 -35.03 -3.20 -5.03
C GLN A 131 -33.97 -2.09 -4.98
N LYS A 132 -33.86 -1.34 -6.09
CA LYS A 132 -32.86 -0.29 -6.27
C LYS A 132 -32.89 0.76 -5.15
N GLU A 133 -34.08 1.24 -4.78
CA GLU A 133 -34.22 2.31 -3.77
C GLU A 133 -33.82 1.83 -2.37
N ALA A 134 -33.95 0.53 -2.09
CA ALA A 134 -33.48 -0.07 -0.84
C ALA A 134 -31.95 -0.10 -0.78
N MET A 135 -31.30 -0.50 -1.88
CA MET A 135 -29.85 -0.48 -2.02
C MET A 135 -29.28 0.93 -1.89
N GLU A 136 -29.93 1.91 -2.52
CA GLU A 136 -29.55 3.32 -2.41
C GLU A 136 -29.73 3.89 -0.99
N MET A 137 -30.79 3.48 -0.28
CA MET A 137 -31.02 3.85 1.12
C MET A 137 -29.93 3.29 2.02
N MET A 138 -29.59 2.01 1.84
CA MET A 138 -28.50 1.36 2.55
C MET A 138 -27.16 2.04 2.26
N ALA A 139 -26.88 2.43 1.01
CA ALA A 139 -25.64 3.12 0.64
C ALA A 139 -25.54 4.50 1.30
N SER A 140 -26.66 5.23 1.35
CA SER A 140 -26.76 6.51 2.07
C SER A 140 -26.46 6.33 3.56
N ALA A 141 -27.02 5.29 4.19
CA ALA A 141 -26.74 4.96 5.59
C ALA A 141 -25.24 4.71 5.86
N TRP A 142 -24.55 4.02 4.96
CA TRP A 142 -23.11 3.80 5.06
C TRP A 142 -22.30 5.09 4.94
N ILE A 143 -22.67 5.98 4.00
CA ILE A 143 -22.01 7.28 3.79
C ILE A 143 -22.22 8.21 5.00
N GLU A 144 -23.44 8.25 5.53
CA GLU A 144 -23.81 9.10 6.67
C GLU A 144 -23.05 8.70 7.93
N GLU A 145 -23.02 7.41 8.25
CA GLU A 145 -22.23 6.89 9.38
C GLU A 145 -20.73 7.21 9.24
N GLY A 146 -20.20 7.28 8.02
CA GLY A 146 -18.80 7.66 7.79
C GLY A 146 -18.51 9.15 7.82
N SER A 147 -19.52 9.97 7.57
CA SER A 147 -19.44 11.42 7.66
C SER A 147 -19.67 11.92 9.10
N ASP A 148 -20.29 11.10 9.94
CA ASP A 148 -20.62 11.42 11.33
C ASP A 148 -19.47 11.11 12.30
N MET A 149 -18.70 12.13 12.65
CA MET A 149 -17.59 12.00 13.59
C MET A 149 -17.99 11.62 15.02
N TYR A 150 -19.26 11.81 15.38
CA TYR A 150 -19.79 11.52 16.72
C TYR A 150 -20.38 10.12 16.81
N ALA A 151 -20.45 9.38 15.70
CA ALA A 151 -21.06 8.06 15.64
C ALA A 151 -22.48 8.05 16.23
N THR A 152 -23.26 9.12 15.99
CA THR A 152 -24.65 9.28 16.46
C THR A 152 -25.48 8.05 16.13
N HIS A 153 -25.17 7.41 15.01
CA HIS A 153 -25.84 6.22 14.55
C HIS A 153 -25.00 4.93 14.59
N GLY A 154 -23.79 4.96 15.14
CA GLY A 154 -22.84 3.84 15.12
C GLY A 154 -22.25 3.55 13.74
N PHE A 155 -21.70 2.35 13.54
CA PHE A 155 -20.97 1.95 12.33
C PHE A 155 -21.48 0.63 11.69
N GLN A 156 -22.71 0.24 12.01
CA GLN A 156 -23.26 -1.06 11.66
C GLN A 156 -23.41 -1.30 10.14
N ALA A 157 -23.45 -0.24 9.33
CA ALA A 157 -23.53 -0.36 7.87
C ALA A 157 -22.26 -0.99 7.25
N SER A 158 -21.15 -1.05 7.98
CA SER A 158 -19.92 -1.76 7.58
C SER A 158 -20.15 -3.22 7.17
N VAL A 159 -21.19 -3.86 7.72
CA VAL A 159 -21.56 -5.23 7.37
C VAL A 159 -21.87 -5.38 5.87
N LEU A 160 -22.43 -4.33 5.25
CA LEU A 160 -22.84 -4.32 3.84
C LEU A 160 -21.68 -4.39 2.86
N THR A 161 -20.51 -3.90 3.30
CA THR A 161 -19.28 -3.95 2.53
C THR A 161 -18.44 -5.18 2.86
N THR A 162 -18.88 -6.05 3.77
CA THR A 162 -18.11 -7.26 4.09
C THR A 162 -18.41 -8.34 3.08
N PRO A 163 -17.38 -8.98 2.46
CA PRO A 163 -17.62 -10.08 1.55
C PRO A 163 -18.27 -11.25 2.30
N LEU A 164 -19.29 -11.82 1.68
CA LEU A 164 -19.97 -12.99 2.23
C LEU A 164 -19.10 -14.24 2.01
N PRO A 165 -19.07 -15.20 2.95
CA PRO A 165 -18.32 -16.45 2.81
C PRO A 165 -18.69 -17.27 1.57
N SER A 166 -19.91 -17.08 1.05
CA SER A 166 -20.42 -17.73 -0.16
C SER A 166 -19.75 -17.27 -1.45
N GLY A 167 -18.85 -16.28 -1.39
CA GLY A 167 -18.32 -15.61 -2.57
C GLY A 167 -19.37 -14.76 -3.29
N ALA A 168 -20.55 -14.58 -2.68
CA ALA A 168 -21.59 -13.73 -3.23
C ALA A 168 -21.10 -12.28 -3.33
N SER A 169 -21.47 -11.67 -4.46
CA SER A 169 -20.94 -10.41 -4.96
C SER A 169 -21.05 -9.22 -4.00
N TRP A 170 -20.04 -8.34 -4.06
CA TRP A 170 -19.98 -6.95 -3.61
C TRP A 170 -20.96 -6.05 -4.38
N ASN A 171 -22.16 -6.55 -4.65
CA ASN A 171 -23.21 -5.84 -5.38
C ASN A 171 -23.55 -4.48 -4.77
N PHE A 172 -23.14 -4.23 -3.52
CA PHE A 172 -23.39 -3.00 -2.81
C PHE A 172 -22.41 -1.86 -3.14
N MET A 173 -21.15 -2.17 -3.47
CA MET A 173 -20.12 -1.13 -3.68
C MET A 173 -20.45 -0.17 -4.83
N PRO A 174 -21.02 -0.61 -5.98
CA PRO A 174 -21.47 0.31 -7.03
C PRO A 174 -22.48 1.35 -6.55
N TYR A 175 -23.38 1.01 -5.62
CA TYR A 175 -24.37 1.96 -5.09
C TYR A 175 -23.71 3.02 -4.18
N ILE A 176 -22.69 2.64 -3.41
CA ILE A 176 -21.91 3.61 -2.62
C ILE A 176 -21.19 4.58 -3.55
N VAL A 177 -20.52 4.05 -4.59
CA VAL A 177 -19.80 4.87 -5.58
C VAL A 177 -20.75 5.81 -6.32
N ASP A 178 -21.90 5.33 -6.77
CA ASP A 178 -22.93 6.16 -7.42
C ASP A 178 -23.44 7.28 -6.49
N ARG A 179 -23.69 6.96 -5.21
CA ARG A 179 -24.09 7.97 -4.20
C ARG A 179 -22.97 8.96 -3.84
N CYS A 180 -21.72 8.62 -4.12
CA CYS A 180 -20.57 9.53 -4.07
C CYS A 180 -20.29 10.20 -5.44
N GLY A 181 -21.30 10.31 -6.33
CA GLY A 181 -21.16 10.99 -7.62
C GLY A 181 -20.32 10.23 -8.63
N GLY A 182 -20.10 8.93 -8.43
CA GLY A 182 -19.23 8.10 -9.26
C GLY A 182 -17.74 8.15 -8.90
N ASP A 183 -17.37 8.88 -7.84
CA ASP A 183 -15.97 9.07 -7.45
C ASP A 183 -15.52 8.05 -6.39
N ALA A 184 -14.59 7.18 -6.76
CA ALA A 184 -14.01 6.18 -5.86
C ALA A 184 -13.11 6.81 -4.78
N ASP A 185 -12.47 7.95 -5.04
CA ASP A 185 -11.64 8.63 -4.05
C ASP A 185 -12.48 9.17 -2.88
N ASP A 186 -13.69 9.67 -3.17
CA ASP A 186 -14.63 10.09 -2.14
C ASP A 186 -15.12 8.93 -1.26
N VAL A 187 -15.36 7.76 -1.86
CA VAL A 187 -15.67 6.53 -1.11
C VAL A 187 -14.51 6.14 -0.19
N VAL A 188 -13.27 6.19 -0.68
CA VAL A 188 -12.07 5.89 0.12
C VAL A 188 -11.89 6.88 1.26
N ARG A 189 -12.12 8.18 1.01
CA ARG A 189 -12.10 9.22 2.04
C ARG A 189 -13.12 8.94 3.14
N ILE A 190 -14.35 8.60 2.78
CA ILE A 190 -15.41 8.25 3.74
C ILE A 190 -15.03 6.97 4.52
N LEU A 191 -14.50 5.95 3.85
CA LEU A 191 -14.04 4.72 4.49
C LEU A 191 -12.95 4.99 5.54
N PHE A 192 -11.96 5.83 5.24
CA PHE A 192 -10.95 6.23 6.21
C PHE A 192 -11.55 7.01 7.40
N CYS A 193 -12.52 7.90 7.14
CA CYS A 193 -13.24 8.59 8.20
C CYS A 193 -13.98 7.61 9.10
N ARG A 194 -14.72 6.64 8.55
CA ARG A 194 -15.40 5.58 9.31
C ARG A 194 -14.46 4.87 10.27
N ILE A 195 -13.37 4.33 9.73
CA ILE A 195 -12.37 3.57 10.49
C ILE A 195 -11.77 4.43 11.61
N LYS A 196 -11.38 5.67 11.28
CA LYS A 196 -10.80 6.62 12.23
C LYS A 196 -11.78 6.99 13.34
N TYR A 197 -13.02 7.32 12.99
CA TYR A 197 -14.04 7.73 13.94
C TYR A 197 -14.47 6.57 14.84
N ASN A 198 -14.58 5.35 14.31
CA ASN A 198 -14.82 4.16 15.11
C ASN A 198 -13.67 3.89 16.09
N ALA A 199 -12.42 3.88 15.61
CA ALA A 199 -11.25 3.72 16.47
C ALA A 199 -11.12 4.81 17.55
N LYS A 200 -11.66 6.01 17.31
CA LYS A 200 -11.68 7.13 18.27
C LYS A 200 -12.72 6.96 19.39
N GLN A 201 -13.81 6.21 19.20
CA GLN A 201 -14.88 6.08 20.20
C GLN A 201 -14.36 5.57 21.54
N ALA A 202 -15.00 5.93 22.65
CA ALA A 202 -14.64 5.38 23.96
C ALA A 202 -14.83 3.85 23.97
N GLU A 203 -15.99 3.41 23.46
CA GLU A 203 -16.32 2.02 23.18
C GLU A 203 -16.19 1.79 21.67
N THR A 204 -15.10 1.17 21.23
CA THR A 204 -14.91 0.83 19.82
C THR A 204 -15.93 -0.24 19.41
N ASP A 205 -16.62 -0.05 18.30
CA ASP A 205 -17.37 -1.13 17.65
C ASP A 205 -16.38 -2.00 16.86
N TRP A 206 -15.77 -2.96 17.57
CA TRP A 206 -14.74 -3.84 17.02
C TRP A 206 -15.21 -4.62 15.79
N ARG A 207 -16.48 -5.03 15.77
CA ARG A 207 -17.06 -5.77 14.66
C ARG A 207 -17.12 -4.89 13.41
N SER A 208 -17.65 -3.68 13.55
CA SER A 208 -17.74 -2.75 12.42
C SER A 208 -16.37 -2.28 11.94
N LEU A 209 -15.43 -2.05 12.87
CA LEU A 209 -14.06 -1.69 12.55
C LEU A 209 -13.37 -2.79 11.73
N ARG A 210 -13.56 -4.05 12.13
CA ARG A 210 -13.05 -5.21 11.40
C ARG A 210 -13.63 -5.28 9.98
N HIS A 211 -14.93 -5.11 9.84
CA HIS A 211 -15.62 -5.13 8.56
C HIS A 211 -15.07 -4.05 7.61
N ASP A 212 -14.95 -2.80 8.06
CA ASP A 212 -14.38 -1.71 7.25
C ASP A 212 -12.90 -1.96 6.90
N MET A 213 -12.10 -2.54 7.80
CA MET A 213 -10.71 -2.92 7.50
C MET A 213 -10.58 -4.09 6.52
N GLU A 214 -11.50 -5.05 6.60
CA GLU A 214 -11.59 -6.16 5.65
C GLU A 214 -11.88 -5.63 4.24
N VAL A 215 -12.69 -4.57 4.08
CA VAL A 215 -12.88 -3.90 2.78
C VAL A 215 -11.55 -3.49 2.16
N ILE A 216 -10.73 -2.76 2.91
CA ILE A 216 -9.42 -2.33 2.42
C ILE A 216 -8.56 -3.55 2.07
N LYS A 217 -8.53 -4.56 2.95
CA LYS A 217 -7.77 -5.79 2.74
C LYS A 217 -8.15 -6.46 1.42
N TYR A 218 -9.44 -6.66 1.13
CA TYR A 218 -9.90 -7.34 -0.08
C TYR A 218 -9.66 -6.51 -1.35
N GLN A 219 -9.75 -5.18 -1.27
CA GLN A 219 -9.47 -4.30 -2.41
C GLN A 219 -7.96 -4.24 -2.72
N ILE A 220 -7.10 -4.32 -1.71
CA ILE A 220 -5.64 -4.35 -1.87
C ILE A 220 -5.12 -5.77 -2.19
N TYR A 221 -5.80 -6.80 -1.71
CA TYR A 221 -5.42 -8.21 -1.89
C TYR A 221 -6.51 -8.96 -2.69
N PRO A 222 -6.44 -8.94 -4.04
CA PRO A 222 -7.37 -9.73 -4.85
C PRO A 222 -7.13 -11.20 -4.52
N CYS A 223 -8.17 -11.91 -4.11
CA CYS A 223 -8.18 -13.34 -4.36
C CYS A 223 -8.20 -13.55 -5.88
N LYS A 224 -7.61 -14.64 -6.38
CA LYS A 224 -7.60 -14.93 -7.84
C LYS A 224 -9.00 -15.00 -8.44
N ASP A 225 -10.00 -15.30 -7.60
CA ASP A 225 -11.41 -15.41 -7.97
C ASP A 225 -12.25 -14.23 -7.44
N ALA A 226 -11.60 -13.17 -6.93
CA ALA A 226 -12.30 -12.02 -6.39
C ALA A 226 -12.81 -11.07 -7.50
N GLU A 227 -13.97 -10.51 -7.22
CA GLU A 227 -14.72 -9.52 -7.99
C GLU A 227 -13.99 -8.23 -8.36
N PRO A 228 -14.63 -7.35 -9.18
CA PRO A 228 -14.07 -6.06 -9.58
C PRO A 228 -13.57 -5.27 -8.37
N GLN A 229 -12.31 -4.87 -8.44
CA GLN A 229 -11.65 -4.12 -7.37
C GLN A 229 -11.92 -2.63 -7.54
N ILE A 230 -13.20 -2.25 -7.42
CA ILE A 230 -13.72 -0.91 -7.76
C ILE A 230 -12.95 0.19 -7.02
N LEU A 231 -12.55 -0.05 -5.76
CA LEU A 231 -11.82 0.94 -4.96
C LEU A 231 -10.30 0.78 -4.99
N ARG A 232 -9.75 -0.23 -5.67
CA ARG A 232 -8.33 -0.55 -5.57
C ARG A 232 -7.44 0.61 -6.03
N GLN A 233 -7.72 1.18 -7.19
CA GLN A 233 -6.88 2.26 -7.71
C GLN A 233 -6.95 3.48 -6.80
N ALA A 234 -8.16 3.89 -6.39
CA ALA A 234 -8.33 4.96 -5.40
C ALA A 234 -7.55 4.65 -4.11
N LEU A 235 -7.74 3.48 -3.48
CA LEU A 235 -7.00 3.10 -2.26
C LEU A 235 -5.49 3.10 -2.42
N LEU A 236 -4.98 2.55 -3.53
CA LEU A 236 -3.54 2.46 -3.79
C LEU A 236 -2.91 3.82 -4.06
N PHE A 237 -3.64 4.77 -4.63
CA PHE A 237 -3.12 6.09 -5.01
C PHE A 237 -3.55 7.22 -4.07
N HIS A 238 -4.45 6.96 -3.13
CA HIS A 238 -4.93 7.98 -2.20
C HIS A 238 -3.81 8.48 -1.27
N PRO A 239 -3.47 9.78 -1.28
CA PRO A 239 -2.32 10.34 -0.56
C PRO A 239 -2.44 10.26 0.97
N ALA A 240 -3.66 10.12 1.50
CA ALA A 240 -3.87 9.98 2.93
C ALA A 240 -3.66 8.55 3.45
N PHE A 241 -3.51 7.54 2.58
CA PHE A 241 -3.53 6.13 3.00
C PHE A 241 -2.54 5.81 4.14
N PRO A 242 -1.23 6.10 4.02
CA PRO A 242 -0.29 5.78 5.10
C PRO A 242 -0.61 6.54 6.39
N SER A 243 -0.97 7.83 6.27
CA SER A 243 -1.30 8.67 7.44
C SER A 243 -2.58 8.20 8.16
N ALA A 244 -3.58 7.73 7.42
CA ALA A 244 -4.82 7.20 7.97
C ALA A 244 -4.55 5.91 8.76
N MET A 245 -3.76 4.98 8.20
CA MET A 245 -3.41 3.73 8.89
C MET A 245 -2.58 4.00 10.15
N VAL A 246 -1.64 4.97 10.12
CA VAL A 246 -0.85 5.38 11.28
C VAL A 246 -1.72 6.05 12.36
N ASP A 247 -2.67 6.90 11.99
CA ASP A 247 -3.61 7.52 12.94
C ASP A 247 -4.50 6.46 13.61
N VAL A 248 -4.99 5.48 12.84
CA VAL A 248 -5.77 4.36 13.40
C VAL A 248 -4.92 3.53 14.35
N LEU A 249 -3.70 3.15 13.97
CA LEU A 249 -2.75 2.44 14.84
C LEU A 249 -2.52 3.22 16.14
N SER A 250 -2.30 4.53 16.06
CA SER A 250 -2.12 5.40 17.23
C SER A 250 -3.33 5.37 18.16
N ARG A 251 -4.55 5.49 17.61
CA ARG A 251 -5.80 5.47 18.38
C ARG A 251 -6.02 4.13 19.08
N LEU A 252 -5.74 3.03 18.40
CA LEU A 252 -5.86 1.68 18.95
C LEU A 252 -4.85 1.45 20.09
N LEU A 253 -3.60 1.88 19.93
CA LEU A 253 -2.58 1.75 20.97
C LEU A 253 -2.85 2.58 22.23
N ASN A 254 -3.67 3.63 22.12
CA ASN A 254 -4.03 4.48 23.26
C ASN A 254 -5.30 3.97 23.99
N LYS A 255 -5.84 2.80 23.65
CA LYS A 255 -6.97 2.21 24.38
C LYS A 255 -6.51 1.75 25.78
N PRO A 256 -7.29 2.01 26.83
CA PRO A 256 -6.84 1.79 28.21
C PRO A 256 -6.77 0.31 28.60
N LYS A 257 -7.54 -0.55 27.92
CA LYS A 257 -7.64 -1.98 28.24
C LYS A 257 -7.25 -2.81 27.02
N MET A 258 -6.32 -3.73 27.23
CA MET A 258 -6.00 -4.74 26.24
C MET A 258 -7.11 -5.78 26.17
N THR A 259 -7.62 -6.05 24.96
CA THR A 259 -8.58 -7.12 24.69
C THR A 259 -8.12 -7.92 23.48
N VAL A 260 -8.64 -9.14 23.31
CA VAL A 260 -8.34 -9.99 22.15
C VAL A 260 -8.75 -9.28 20.85
N GLU A 261 -9.86 -8.55 20.87
CA GLU A 261 -10.34 -7.77 19.74
C GLU A 261 -9.41 -6.62 19.38
N LEU A 262 -8.82 -5.94 20.38
CA LEU A 262 -7.82 -4.89 20.14
C LEU A 262 -6.56 -5.46 19.51
N GLU A 263 -6.06 -6.59 20.02
CA GLU A 263 -4.89 -7.27 19.44
C GLU A 263 -5.12 -7.62 17.96
N VAL A 264 -6.27 -8.23 17.66
CA VAL A 264 -6.69 -8.52 16.28
C VAL A 264 -6.82 -7.24 15.46
N ALA A 265 -7.44 -6.18 16.02
CA ALA A 265 -7.62 -4.90 15.33
C ALA A 265 -6.30 -4.23 14.96
N LEU A 266 -5.25 -4.37 15.78
CA LEU A 266 -3.91 -3.82 15.53
C LEU A 266 -3.18 -4.49 14.36
N THR A 267 -3.49 -5.75 14.06
CA THR A 267 -2.89 -6.46 12.92
C THR A 267 -3.32 -5.86 11.57
N PHE A 268 -4.53 -5.29 11.47
CA PHE A 268 -5.06 -4.75 10.23
C PHE A 268 -4.26 -3.56 9.69
N PRO A 269 -4.06 -2.44 10.43
CA PRO A 269 -3.29 -1.31 9.91
C PRO A 269 -1.84 -1.70 9.58
N LEU A 270 -1.22 -2.60 10.36
CA LEU A 270 0.13 -3.12 10.07
C LEU A 270 0.16 -3.92 8.77
N LEU A 271 -0.80 -4.84 8.58
CA LEU A 271 -0.94 -5.59 7.35
C LEU A 271 -1.18 -4.65 6.15
N MET A 272 -2.05 -3.64 6.31
CA MET A 272 -2.35 -2.68 5.25
C MET A 272 -1.13 -1.83 4.89
N ILE A 273 -0.36 -1.37 5.87
CA ILE A 273 0.90 -0.64 5.65
C ILE A 273 1.91 -1.55 4.95
N SER A 274 2.15 -2.77 5.45
CA SER A 274 3.07 -3.74 4.82
C SER A 274 2.72 -3.98 3.36
N ARG A 275 1.43 -4.22 3.05
CA ARG A 275 0.99 -4.42 1.67
C ARG A 275 1.07 -3.17 0.81
N HIS A 276 0.77 -2.00 1.38
CA HIS A 276 0.90 -0.76 0.62
C HIS A 276 2.38 -0.44 0.33
N LEU A 277 3.30 -0.78 1.24
CA LEU A 277 4.74 -0.72 1.01
C LEU A 277 5.18 -1.70 -0.09
N ASP A 278 4.70 -2.94 -0.08
CA ASP A 278 4.96 -3.91 -1.15
C ASP A 278 4.52 -3.35 -2.51
N ILE A 279 3.38 -2.63 -2.57
CA ILE A 279 2.78 -2.15 -3.83
C ILE A 279 3.37 -0.83 -4.32
N ARG A 280 3.40 0.18 -3.46
CA ARG A 280 3.77 1.56 -3.78
C ARG A 280 5.23 1.89 -3.47
N GLY A 281 5.98 0.92 -2.92
CA GLY A 281 7.42 1.01 -2.71
C GLY A 281 7.88 2.34 -2.13
N TYR A 282 8.61 3.09 -2.94
CA TYR A 282 9.28 4.32 -2.53
C TYR A 282 8.30 5.40 -2.03
N ASP A 283 7.21 5.65 -2.77
CA ASP A 283 6.27 6.72 -2.47
C ASP A 283 5.58 6.52 -1.12
N CYS A 284 5.18 5.28 -0.84
CA CYS A 284 4.58 4.93 0.44
C CYS A 284 5.57 5.16 1.58
N ILE A 285 6.84 4.76 1.43
CA ILE A 285 7.86 4.97 2.46
C ILE A 285 8.08 6.45 2.72
N VAL A 286 8.17 7.28 1.66
CA VAL A 286 8.31 8.74 1.80
C VAL A 286 7.17 9.33 2.62
N GLN A 287 5.93 8.91 2.35
CA GLN A 287 4.75 9.36 3.08
C GLN A 287 4.75 8.84 4.52
N LEU A 288 5.04 7.55 4.73
CA LEU A 288 5.08 6.90 6.03
C LEU A 288 6.14 7.56 6.94
N MET A 289 7.31 7.91 6.41
CA MET A 289 8.38 8.57 7.14
C MET A 289 8.11 10.05 7.46
N ASN A 290 7.01 10.62 6.94
CA ASN A 290 6.51 11.92 7.38
C ASN A 290 5.48 11.80 8.53
N THR A 291 5.28 10.60 9.09
CA THR A 291 4.37 10.34 10.21
C THR A 291 5.13 9.91 11.46
N THR A 292 4.42 9.60 12.55
CA THR A 292 4.99 9.06 13.80
C THR A 292 5.12 7.53 13.81
N PHE A 293 5.06 6.87 12.65
CA PHE A 293 5.01 5.41 12.53
C PHE A 293 6.08 4.68 13.36
N LEU A 294 7.38 4.99 13.18
CA LEU A 294 8.46 4.28 13.89
C LEU A 294 8.35 4.44 15.40
N ALA A 295 7.95 5.61 15.89
CA ALA A 295 7.73 5.85 17.32
C ALA A 295 6.54 5.03 17.87
N LEU A 296 5.48 4.85 17.08
CA LEU A 296 4.35 3.98 17.47
C LEU A 296 4.76 2.51 17.51
N ILE A 297 5.52 2.04 16.51
CA ILE A 297 6.04 0.66 16.49
C ILE A 297 6.97 0.39 17.67
N ALA A 298 7.84 1.33 18.02
CA ALA A 298 8.70 1.28 19.20
C ALA A 298 7.92 1.12 20.52
N ARG A 299 6.74 1.72 20.63
CA ARG A 299 5.85 1.62 21.80
C ARG A 299 5.09 0.29 21.85
N LEU A 300 4.86 -0.32 20.70
CA LEU A 300 3.93 -1.42 20.53
C LEU A 300 4.26 -2.66 21.42
N PRO A 301 5.51 -3.14 21.51
CA PRO A 301 5.86 -4.26 22.41
C PRO A 301 5.67 -3.95 23.89
N ARG A 302 5.74 -2.67 24.29
CA ARG A 302 5.53 -2.27 25.69
C ARG A 302 4.05 -2.32 26.06
N THR A 303 3.18 -2.02 25.09
CA THR A 303 1.74 -2.03 25.27
C THR A 303 1.15 -3.44 25.18
N LEU A 304 1.67 -4.29 24.28
CA LEU A 304 1.10 -5.60 23.96
C LEU A 304 1.89 -6.80 24.48
N GLY A 305 3.16 -6.62 24.85
CA GLY A 305 4.10 -7.73 24.97
C GLY A 305 4.52 -8.26 23.59
N SER A 306 5.03 -9.50 23.55
CA SER A 306 5.35 -10.17 22.28
C SER A 306 4.11 -10.85 21.72
N ASN A 307 3.87 -10.60 20.44
CA ASN A 307 2.80 -11.21 19.68
C ASN A 307 3.36 -11.60 18.33
N ARG A 308 3.42 -12.91 18.04
CA ARG A 308 4.12 -13.44 16.87
C ARG A 308 3.60 -12.87 15.54
N ASP A 309 2.29 -12.68 15.40
CA ASP A 309 1.69 -12.19 14.16
C ASP A 309 2.04 -10.73 13.91
N ILE A 310 1.90 -9.90 14.95
CA ILE A 310 2.27 -8.49 14.94
C ILE A 310 3.78 -8.33 14.72
N ASP A 311 4.60 -9.07 15.48
CA ASP A 311 6.06 -9.07 15.40
C ASP A 311 6.53 -9.45 13.99
N GLY A 312 5.90 -10.48 13.39
CA GLY A 312 6.16 -10.89 12.01
C GLY A 312 5.86 -9.78 11.00
N LYS A 313 4.74 -9.07 11.15
CA LYS A 313 4.39 -7.93 10.28
C LYS A 313 5.31 -6.74 10.44
N ILE A 314 5.76 -6.47 11.66
CA ILE A 314 6.75 -5.42 11.91
C ILE A 314 8.11 -5.79 11.30
N GLY A 315 8.54 -7.04 11.43
CA GLY A 315 9.74 -7.56 10.77
C GLY A 315 9.69 -7.40 9.25
N GLU A 316 8.59 -7.80 8.62
CA GLU A 316 8.36 -7.59 7.17
C GLU A 316 8.51 -6.10 6.80
N ILE A 317 7.89 -5.18 7.55
CA ILE A 317 7.97 -3.74 7.30
C ILE A 317 9.40 -3.22 7.44
N PHE A 318 10.12 -3.60 8.50
CA PHE A 318 11.50 -3.17 8.71
C PHE A 318 12.45 -3.70 7.64
N GLN A 319 12.26 -4.94 7.19
CA GLN A 319 13.02 -5.50 6.08
C GLN A 319 12.81 -4.68 4.80
N ILE A 320 11.56 -4.30 4.50
CA ILE A 320 11.26 -3.43 3.36
C ILE A 320 11.94 -2.07 3.55
N LEU A 321 11.76 -1.40 4.70
CA LEU A 321 12.36 -0.09 4.96
C LEU A 321 13.89 -0.10 4.83
N GLY A 322 14.55 -1.15 5.33
CA GLY A 322 16.00 -1.34 5.25
C GLY A 322 16.53 -1.29 3.82
N ARG A 323 15.87 -1.97 2.89
CA ARG A 323 16.24 -1.97 1.46
C ARG A 323 16.24 -0.56 0.86
N PHE A 324 15.27 0.27 1.24
CA PHE A 324 15.13 1.63 0.71
C PHE A 324 16.09 2.66 1.33
N LEU A 325 16.91 2.29 2.31
CA LEU A 325 17.93 3.18 2.90
C LEU A 325 19.02 3.59 1.92
N VAL A 326 19.16 2.88 0.79
CA VAL A 326 20.02 3.28 -0.33
C VAL A 326 19.63 4.65 -0.92
N TYR A 327 18.39 5.10 -0.71
CA TYR A 327 17.95 6.42 -1.10
C TYR A 327 18.28 7.46 -0.02
N ARG A 328 19.23 8.34 -0.30
CA ARG A 328 19.65 9.44 0.59
C ARG A 328 18.49 10.24 1.21
N ALA A 329 17.45 10.55 0.44
CA ALA A 329 16.30 11.33 0.91
C ALA A 329 15.49 10.60 1.99
N LEU A 330 15.49 9.26 1.96
CA LEU A 330 14.84 8.42 2.96
C LEU A 330 15.74 8.20 4.17
N LEU A 331 17.04 7.93 3.95
CA LEU A 331 18.01 7.71 5.03
C LEU A 331 17.90 8.76 6.15
N GLY A 332 17.98 10.05 5.79
CA GLY A 332 17.90 11.12 6.79
C GLY A 332 16.51 11.26 7.43
N LYS A 333 15.44 10.82 6.78
CA LYS A 333 14.09 10.79 7.39
C LYS A 333 13.94 9.63 8.37
N VAL A 334 14.45 8.45 8.01
CA VAL A 334 14.43 7.27 8.88
C VAL A 334 15.27 7.54 10.13
N GLU A 335 16.49 8.07 9.97
CA GLU A 335 17.37 8.45 11.08
C GLU A 335 16.66 9.33 12.12
N ARG A 336 16.05 10.45 11.69
CA ARG A 336 15.29 11.33 12.60
C ARG A 336 14.13 10.62 13.29
N ASN A 337 13.39 9.78 12.58
CA ASN A 337 12.28 9.03 13.18
C ASN A 337 12.77 7.95 14.15
N MET A 338 13.93 7.35 13.89
CA MET A 338 14.57 6.38 14.77
C MET A 338 15.05 7.05 16.06
N ASP A 339 15.62 8.25 15.98
CA ASP A 339 16.01 9.02 17.17
C ASP A 339 14.79 9.31 18.06
N LEU A 340 13.65 9.69 17.46
CA LEU A 340 12.40 9.87 18.18
C LEU A 340 11.87 8.56 18.80
N ALA A 341 11.93 7.45 18.06
CA ALA A 341 11.46 6.14 18.50
C ALA A 341 12.32 5.55 19.64
N LEU A 342 13.61 5.90 19.69
CA LEU A 342 14.59 5.38 20.63
C LEU A 342 14.98 6.39 21.71
N GLY A 343 14.26 7.51 21.85
CA GLY A 343 14.58 8.59 22.79
C GLY A 343 14.64 8.18 24.27
N GLU A 344 13.99 7.07 24.66
CA GLU A 344 14.08 6.50 26.01
C GLU A 344 15.32 5.59 26.23
N GLY A 345 16.17 5.44 25.21
CA GLY A 345 17.41 4.68 25.24
C GLY A 345 17.27 3.25 24.71
N GLU A 346 18.27 2.79 23.95
CA GLU A 346 18.32 1.46 23.33
C GLU A 346 18.25 0.29 24.33
N ALA A 347 18.71 0.51 25.56
CA ALA A 347 18.75 -0.51 26.60
C ALA A 347 17.36 -1.09 26.88
N THR A 348 16.29 -0.32 26.68
CA THR A 348 14.90 -0.78 26.82
C THR A 348 14.55 -1.92 25.87
N TYR A 349 15.12 -1.93 24.66
CA TYR A 349 14.89 -2.95 23.64
C TYR A 349 15.79 -4.19 23.83
N ARG A 350 16.94 -4.03 24.51
CA ARG A 350 17.87 -5.15 24.80
C ARG A 350 17.48 -5.96 26.04
N LYS A 351 16.81 -5.33 27.02
CA LYS A 351 16.47 -5.95 28.32
C LYS A 351 15.42 -7.07 28.26
N GLY A 352 14.66 -7.19 27.17
CA GLY A 352 13.59 -8.19 27.00
C GLY A 352 14.03 -9.62 26.72
N GLY A 353 15.28 -10.00 27.02
CA GLY A 353 15.74 -11.39 26.93
C GLY A 353 15.62 -12.02 25.55
N GLY A 354 16.10 -11.35 24.49
CA GLY A 354 16.27 -11.93 23.15
C GLY A 354 15.01 -12.45 22.43
N GLN A 355 13.82 -12.37 23.03
CA GLN A 355 12.58 -12.91 22.45
C GLN A 355 11.70 -11.84 21.80
N ASN A 356 11.94 -10.55 22.08
CA ASN A 356 11.20 -9.45 21.43
C ASN A 356 11.69 -9.23 20.00
N LEU A 357 11.01 -9.84 19.03
CA LEU A 357 11.31 -9.74 17.61
C LEU A 357 11.19 -8.31 17.08
N THR A 358 10.19 -7.54 17.52
CA THR A 358 10.09 -6.11 17.18
C THR A 358 11.31 -5.33 17.66
N GLY A 359 11.76 -5.58 18.90
CA GLY A 359 12.97 -4.98 19.47
C GLY A 359 14.24 -5.32 18.68
N LYS A 360 14.36 -6.55 18.16
CA LYS A 360 15.46 -6.93 17.26
C LYS A 360 15.36 -6.21 15.93
N GLY A 361 14.17 -6.20 15.32
CA GLY A 361 13.96 -5.58 14.02
C GLY A 361 14.22 -4.07 14.03
N ILE A 362 13.84 -3.35 15.09
CA ILE A 362 14.12 -1.91 15.20
C ILE A 362 15.62 -1.64 15.37
N LEU A 363 16.34 -2.46 16.14
CA LEU A 363 17.79 -2.33 16.30
C LEU A 363 18.53 -2.69 14.99
N ALA A 364 18.11 -3.75 14.30
CA ALA A 364 18.66 -4.11 13.00
C ALA A 364 18.47 -2.99 11.96
N LEU A 365 17.27 -2.39 11.91
CA LEU A 365 17.02 -1.22 11.05
C LEU A 365 17.91 -0.03 11.44
N LYS A 366 18.15 0.19 12.74
CA LYS A 366 19.07 1.23 13.22
C LYS A 366 20.49 0.97 12.74
N ASP A 367 20.98 -0.25 12.90
CA ASP A 367 22.34 -0.63 12.52
C ASP A 367 22.53 -0.45 11.01
N GLN A 368 21.54 -0.84 10.21
CA GLN A 368 21.54 -0.56 8.77
C GLN A 368 21.56 0.96 8.48
N CYS A 369 20.76 1.77 9.19
CA CYS A 369 20.80 3.22 9.05
C CYS A 369 22.19 3.79 9.36
N VAL A 370 22.85 3.31 10.42
CA VAL A 370 24.21 3.74 10.81
C VAL A 370 25.22 3.36 9.73
N GLN A 371 25.15 2.14 9.18
CA GLN A 371 26.02 1.70 8.09
C GLN A 371 25.86 2.59 6.85
N TRP A 372 24.62 2.86 6.44
CA TRP A 372 24.32 3.76 5.31
C TRP A 372 24.75 5.21 5.60
N ALA A 373 24.54 5.69 6.82
CA ALA A 373 24.95 7.02 7.24
C ALA A 373 26.47 7.16 7.31
N HIS A 374 27.20 6.11 7.68
CA HIS A 374 28.66 6.07 7.62
C HIS A 374 29.16 6.24 6.19
N LEU A 375 28.64 5.45 5.24
CA LEU A 375 28.96 5.60 3.81
C LEU A 375 28.64 7.02 3.31
N TYR A 376 27.53 7.60 3.78
CA TYR A 376 27.14 8.95 3.39
C TYR A 376 28.01 10.07 4.01
N ASN A 377 28.31 9.99 5.30
CA ASN A 377 29.00 11.05 6.03
C ASN A 377 30.51 10.95 5.90
N ASN A 378 31.08 9.75 6.06
CA ASN A 378 32.52 9.56 6.07
C ASN A 378 33.03 9.40 4.64
N ASP A 379 32.38 8.59 3.82
CA ASP A 379 32.91 8.31 2.48
C ASP A 379 32.45 9.35 1.46
N TYR A 380 31.14 9.66 1.42
CA TYR A 380 30.62 10.58 0.42
C TYR A 380 30.94 12.05 0.71
N LYS A 381 30.81 12.56 1.95
CA LYS A 381 31.13 13.99 2.20
C LYS A 381 32.63 14.26 2.20
N MET A 382 33.44 13.37 2.76
CA MET A 382 34.89 13.56 2.81
C MET A 382 35.56 13.27 1.46
N PHE A 383 35.03 12.31 0.69
CA PHE A 383 35.59 11.88 -0.59
C PHE A 383 34.61 12.03 -1.75
N ALA A 384 33.74 13.05 -1.73
CA ALA A 384 32.91 13.41 -2.88
C ALA A 384 33.73 13.58 -4.17
N SER A 385 35.02 13.93 -4.05
CA SER A 385 35.98 14.04 -5.14
C SER A 385 36.56 12.71 -5.64
N LYS A 386 36.43 11.61 -4.88
CA LYS A 386 37.07 10.32 -5.20
C LYS A 386 36.31 9.55 -6.28
N TYR A 387 34.99 9.68 -6.33
CA TYR A 387 34.16 8.95 -7.28
C TYR A 387 33.59 9.93 -8.29
N LYS A 388 34.02 9.77 -9.55
CA LYS A 388 33.70 10.72 -10.61
C LYS A 388 32.59 10.17 -11.49
N THR A 389 31.63 11.03 -11.82
CA THR A 389 30.62 10.70 -12.84
C THR A 389 31.12 11.15 -14.20
N ASP A 390 31.17 10.24 -15.16
CA ASP A 390 31.58 10.55 -16.52
C ASP A 390 30.48 11.26 -17.30
N CYS A 391 30.88 12.02 -18.32
CA CYS A 391 29.93 12.57 -19.27
C CYS A 391 29.23 11.42 -20.01
N GLY A 392 27.91 11.47 -20.10
CA GLY A 392 27.12 10.45 -20.78
C GLY A 392 27.33 10.37 -22.29
N TYR A 393 28.03 11.33 -22.92
CA TYR A 393 28.44 11.21 -24.32
C TYR A 393 29.67 10.29 -24.41
N PRO A 394 29.59 9.11 -25.07
CA PRO A 394 30.64 8.09 -24.98
C PRO A 394 32.05 8.57 -25.39
N LEU A 395 32.12 9.48 -26.38
CA LEU A 395 33.39 10.04 -26.89
C LEU A 395 33.94 11.20 -26.04
N CYS A 396 33.27 11.57 -24.95
CA CYS A 396 33.74 12.60 -24.02
C CYS A 396 34.52 11.95 -22.87
N SER A 397 35.68 12.52 -22.52
CA SER A 397 36.49 12.09 -21.36
C SER A 397 36.38 13.03 -20.16
N GLN A 398 35.46 14.00 -20.21
CA GLN A 398 35.23 14.90 -19.10
C GLN A 398 34.46 14.18 -17.99
N ASN A 399 34.84 14.47 -16.74
CA ASN A 399 34.21 13.94 -15.55
C ASN A 399 33.71 15.07 -14.63
N ASP A 400 32.73 14.76 -13.79
CA ASP A 400 31.97 15.73 -13.00
C ASP A 400 32.59 15.97 -11.61
N SER A 401 33.87 16.35 -11.56
CA SER A 401 34.58 16.61 -10.29
C SER A 401 33.90 17.69 -9.44
N ASP A 402 33.32 18.69 -10.10
CA ASP A 402 32.76 19.88 -9.45
C ASP A 402 31.22 19.82 -9.36
N HIS A 403 30.63 18.69 -9.73
CA HIS A 403 29.18 18.48 -9.72
C HIS A 403 28.38 19.50 -10.57
N THR A 404 28.98 19.97 -11.66
CA THR A 404 28.43 20.98 -12.58
C THR A 404 27.74 20.38 -13.81
N PHE A 405 27.79 19.06 -14.00
CA PHE A 405 27.21 18.43 -15.17
C PHE A 405 25.70 18.58 -15.20
N ARG A 406 25.19 18.89 -16.39
CA ARG A 406 23.77 19.10 -16.64
C ARG A 406 23.09 17.77 -16.91
N ARG A 407 21.96 17.54 -16.26
CA ARG A 407 21.12 16.37 -16.52
C ARG A 407 20.32 16.57 -17.80
N CYS A 408 20.07 15.49 -18.54
CA CYS A 408 19.10 15.50 -19.62
C CYS A 408 17.74 15.97 -19.08
N SER A 409 17.09 16.95 -19.71
CA SER A 409 15.78 17.44 -19.27
C SER A 409 14.66 16.40 -19.45
N GLY A 410 14.84 15.45 -20.37
CA GLY A 410 13.91 14.34 -20.60
C GLY A 410 14.01 13.27 -19.51
N CYS A 411 15.05 12.44 -19.53
CA CYS A 411 15.18 11.32 -18.58
C CYS A 411 15.68 11.72 -17.18
N ARG A 412 16.25 12.93 -17.01
CA ARG A 412 16.83 13.43 -15.75
C ARG A 412 17.91 12.53 -15.12
N PHE A 413 18.40 11.57 -15.89
CA PHE A 413 19.33 10.53 -15.44
C PHE A 413 20.74 10.77 -16.00
N VAL A 414 20.88 10.76 -17.33
CA VAL A 414 22.18 10.96 -18.00
C VAL A 414 22.68 12.39 -17.82
N GLN A 415 23.97 12.54 -17.47
CA GLN A 415 24.63 13.81 -17.20
C GLN A 415 25.62 14.20 -18.31
N TYR A 416 25.76 15.50 -18.58
CA TYR A 416 26.64 16.03 -19.62
C TYR A 416 27.42 17.24 -19.12
N CYS A 417 28.71 17.28 -19.45
CA CYS A 417 29.56 18.44 -19.17
C CYS A 417 29.11 19.70 -19.92
N THR A 418 28.57 19.55 -21.14
CA THR A 418 28.16 20.68 -21.99
C THR A 418 26.89 20.38 -22.79
N LYS A 419 26.21 21.46 -23.24
CA LYS A 419 25.11 21.35 -24.22
C LYS A 419 25.55 20.69 -25.53
N SER A 420 26.82 20.86 -25.94
CA SER A 420 27.36 20.25 -27.16
C SER A 420 27.42 18.73 -27.05
N CYS A 421 27.96 18.19 -25.95
CA CYS A 421 27.96 16.75 -25.67
C CYS A 421 26.55 16.18 -25.62
N GLN A 422 25.61 16.88 -24.97
CA GLN A 422 24.21 16.47 -24.95
C GLN A 422 23.61 16.39 -26.37
N ARG A 423 23.81 17.41 -27.22
CA ARG A 423 23.32 17.40 -28.61
C ARG A 423 23.91 16.28 -29.45
N LYS A 424 25.22 16.03 -29.31
CA LYS A 424 25.90 14.93 -30.03
C LYS A 424 25.36 13.57 -29.59
N HIS A 425 25.25 13.33 -28.29
CA HIS A 425 24.69 12.07 -27.78
C HIS A 425 23.21 11.89 -28.16
N TRP A 426 22.43 12.99 -28.13
CA TRP A 426 21.02 13.00 -28.53
C TRP A 426 20.81 12.59 -29.99
N ARG A 427 21.64 13.08 -30.92
CA ARG A 427 21.58 12.73 -32.35
C ARG A 427 21.97 11.27 -32.63
N GLY A 428 22.71 10.65 -31.71
CA GLY A 428 22.99 9.22 -31.72
C GLY A 428 21.85 8.43 -31.09
N GLN A 429 22.18 7.58 -30.12
CA GLN A 429 21.24 6.60 -29.55
C GLN A 429 20.41 7.14 -28.39
N HIS A 430 20.80 8.26 -27.76
CA HIS A 430 20.13 8.71 -26.54
C HIS A 430 18.68 9.16 -26.75
N LYS A 431 18.30 9.63 -27.95
CA LYS A 431 16.91 10.03 -28.22
C LYS A 431 15.95 8.86 -28.02
N THR A 432 16.27 7.69 -28.56
CA THR A 432 15.45 6.48 -28.45
C THR A 432 15.42 5.98 -27.02
N LEU A 433 16.59 5.85 -26.38
CA LEU A 433 16.68 5.48 -24.97
C LEU A 433 15.89 6.43 -24.06
N CYS A 434 16.04 7.75 -24.26
CA CYS A 434 15.33 8.74 -23.46
C CYS A 434 13.82 8.66 -23.65
N ALA A 435 13.33 8.27 -24.82
CA ALA A 435 11.92 8.01 -25.03
C ALA A 435 11.49 6.75 -24.27
N GLU A 436 12.24 5.66 -24.35
CA GLU A 436 11.98 4.40 -23.62
C GLU A 436 11.94 4.62 -22.11
N MET A 437 12.92 5.33 -21.55
CA MET A 437 12.96 5.70 -20.12
C MET A 437 11.77 6.56 -19.68
N ARG A 438 11.10 7.25 -20.61
CA ARG A 438 9.90 8.06 -20.33
C ARG A 438 8.60 7.30 -20.56
N SER A 439 8.61 6.30 -21.44
CA SER A 439 7.43 5.54 -21.85
C SER A 439 7.19 4.29 -21.01
N SER A 440 8.03 3.98 -20.02
CA SER A 440 7.89 2.79 -19.16
C SER A 440 6.62 2.77 -18.30
N GLY A 441 5.74 3.78 -18.41
CA GLY A 441 4.42 3.85 -17.77
C GLY A 441 4.45 4.03 -16.25
N ARG A 442 5.60 3.76 -15.62
CA ARG A 442 5.87 3.99 -14.21
C ARG A 442 6.79 5.20 -14.09
N GLU A 443 6.42 6.15 -13.24
CA GLU A 443 7.32 7.24 -12.89
C GLU A 443 8.46 6.65 -12.05
N PRO A 444 9.69 6.56 -12.57
CA PRO A 444 10.74 5.89 -11.83
C PRO A 444 11.19 6.80 -10.70
N VAL A 445 11.66 6.25 -9.58
CA VAL A 445 11.96 7.00 -8.35
C VAL A 445 12.73 8.27 -8.69
N GLY A 446 12.16 9.42 -8.35
CA GLY A 446 12.69 10.73 -8.72
C GLY A 446 14.02 11.00 -8.03
N LEU A 447 15.14 10.59 -8.64
CA LEU A 447 16.46 10.84 -8.09
C LEU A 447 16.81 12.32 -8.29
N SER A 448 16.91 13.05 -7.18
CA SER A 448 17.53 14.38 -7.19
C SER A 448 18.99 14.27 -7.65
N GLY A 449 19.58 15.35 -8.15
CA GLY A 449 21.01 15.34 -8.52
C GLY A 449 21.92 14.84 -7.38
N PRO A 450 21.76 15.34 -6.13
CA PRO A 450 22.48 14.81 -4.98
C PRO A 450 22.15 13.34 -4.65
N GLY A 451 20.93 12.88 -4.94
CA GLY A 451 20.54 11.47 -4.79
C GLY A 451 21.26 10.56 -5.78
N LEU A 452 21.27 10.92 -7.07
CA LEU A 452 21.99 10.15 -8.10
C LEU A 452 23.49 10.07 -7.82
N ARG A 453 24.11 11.17 -7.37
CA ARG A 453 25.52 11.16 -6.97
C ARG A 453 25.80 10.24 -5.79
N PHE A 454 24.91 10.22 -4.80
CA PHE A 454 25.03 9.28 -3.69
C PHE A 454 24.94 7.83 -4.17
N ILE A 455 23.96 7.48 -5.01
CA ILE A 455 23.87 6.14 -5.62
C ILE A 455 25.14 5.80 -6.40
N THR A 456 25.66 6.75 -7.18
CA THR A 456 26.91 6.58 -7.93
C THR A 456 28.08 6.25 -7.01
N HIS A 457 28.19 6.97 -5.90
CA HIS A 457 29.21 6.73 -4.89
C HIS A 457 29.07 5.33 -4.26
N VAL A 458 27.87 4.96 -3.84
CA VAL A 458 27.58 3.65 -3.22
C VAL A 458 27.94 2.52 -4.17
N VAL A 459 27.48 2.58 -5.42
CA VAL A 459 27.76 1.56 -6.44
C VAL A 459 29.26 1.46 -6.71
N ALA A 460 29.95 2.59 -6.85
CA ALA A 460 31.39 2.59 -7.09
C ALA A 460 32.18 2.07 -5.87
N HIS A 461 31.74 2.41 -4.66
CA HIS A 461 32.30 1.86 -3.43
C HIS A 461 32.18 0.33 -3.40
N ASP A 462 31.02 -0.20 -3.77
CA ASP A 462 30.76 -1.65 -3.77
C ASP A 462 31.55 -2.38 -4.85
N CYS A 463 31.69 -1.78 -6.05
CA CYS A 463 32.60 -2.29 -7.07
C CYS A 463 34.07 -2.33 -6.61
N MET A 464 34.50 -1.34 -5.81
CA MET A 464 35.87 -1.30 -5.27
C MET A 464 36.08 -2.33 -4.15
N GLY A 465 35.02 -2.74 -3.47
CA GLY A 465 35.04 -3.76 -2.42
C GLY A 465 35.09 -5.20 -2.92
N LEU A 466 34.89 -5.42 -4.24
CA LEU A 466 35.01 -6.74 -4.85
C LEU A 466 36.42 -7.30 -4.66
N ASP A 467 36.49 -8.61 -4.46
CA ASP A 467 37.77 -9.30 -4.36
C ASP A 467 38.59 -9.14 -5.66
N LEU A 468 39.90 -9.41 -5.56
CA LEU A 468 40.79 -9.19 -6.69
C LEU A 468 40.47 -10.15 -7.85
N GLU A 469 39.99 -11.37 -7.58
CA GLU A 469 39.68 -12.36 -8.60
C GLU A 469 38.44 -11.94 -9.41
N GLN A 470 37.38 -11.52 -8.72
CA GLN A 470 36.18 -10.92 -9.30
C GLN A 470 36.52 -9.71 -10.15
N ARG A 471 37.42 -8.82 -9.69
CA ARG A 471 37.88 -7.68 -10.49
C ARG A 471 38.77 -8.11 -11.67
N ASN A 472 39.60 -9.14 -11.48
CA ASN A 472 40.49 -9.68 -12.51
C ASN A 472 39.73 -10.37 -13.63
N ALA A 473 38.57 -10.97 -13.35
CA ALA A 473 37.71 -11.57 -14.37
C ALA A 473 37.26 -10.58 -15.46
N PHE A 474 37.36 -9.28 -15.19
CA PHE A 474 37.06 -8.20 -16.13
C PHE A 474 38.27 -7.30 -16.43
N LYS A 475 39.47 -7.69 -16.01
CA LYS A 475 40.67 -6.93 -16.33
C LYS A 475 40.92 -6.95 -17.83
N PHE A 476 41.39 -5.82 -18.31
CA PHE A 476 41.73 -5.62 -19.71
C PHE A 476 43.21 -5.97 -19.91
N GLU A 477 43.52 -6.94 -20.77
CA GLU A 477 44.90 -7.22 -21.16
C GLU A 477 45.39 -6.11 -22.10
N GLN A 478 46.14 -5.15 -21.54
CA GLN A 478 46.81 -4.09 -22.30
C GLN A 478 47.90 -4.71 -23.20
N GLY A 479 47.55 -5.03 -24.44
CA GLY A 479 48.51 -5.58 -25.40
C GLY A 479 48.00 -5.73 -26.84
N ASN A 480 46.69 -5.90 -27.02
CA ASN A 480 46.10 -6.02 -28.36
C ASN A 480 45.25 -4.79 -28.68
N SER A 481 45.33 -4.30 -29.92
CA SER A 481 44.46 -3.25 -30.45
C SER A 481 43.01 -3.72 -30.40
N ILE A 482 42.30 -3.40 -29.32
CA ILE A 482 40.95 -3.90 -29.05
C ILE A 482 39.95 -3.08 -29.85
N GLN A 483 39.70 -3.53 -31.08
CA GLN A 483 38.32 -3.54 -31.54
C GLN A 483 37.56 -4.42 -30.54
N PHE A 484 36.49 -3.89 -29.95
CA PHE A 484 35.60 -4.62 -29.03
C PHE A 484 34.84 -5.75 -29.75
N GLU A 485 35.53 -6.61 -30.51
CA GLU A 485 34.96 -7.82 -31.05
C GLU A 485 34.70 -8.77 -29.88
N THR A 486 33.44 -8.78 -29.44
CA THR A 486 32.59 -9.84 -28.84
C THR A 486 32.81 -10.48 -27.44
N PRO A 487 33.91 -11.11 -26.99
CA PRO A 487 33.89 -11.90 -25.74
C PRO A 487 33.77 -11.12 -24.42
N ALA A 488 34.37 -9.93 -24.32
CA ALA A 488 34.43 -9.16 -23.07
C ALA A 488 33.06 -8.59 -22.61
N ARG A 489 32.02 -8.68 -23.45
CA ARG A 489 30.65 -8.27 -23.12
C ARG A 489 29.74 -9.42 -22.72
N LYS A 490 30.27 -10.65 -22.69
CA LYS A 490 29.53 -11.81 -22.21
C LYS A 490 29.40 -11.82 -20.69
N PHE A 491 30.17 -11.01 -19.96
CA PHE A 491 30.07 -10.93 -18.51
C PHE A 491 29.58 -9.55 -18.06
N MET A 492 28.81 -9.56 -16.99
CA MET A 492 28.19 -8.38 -16.43
C MET A 492 28.05 -8.55 -14.93
N LEU A 493 28.29 -7.49 -14.18
CA LEU A 493 28.13 -7.50 -12.73
C LEU A 493 26.71 -7.04 -12.37
N LEU A 494 25.96 -7.89 -11.70
CA LEU A 494 24.70 -7.55 -11.05
C LEU A 494 24.97 -7.05 -9.64
N ILE A 495 24.52 -5.84 -9.33
CA ILE A 495 24.55 -5.24 -8.00
C ILE A 495 23.10 -4.96 -7.59
N SER A 496 22.55 -5.77 -6.69
CA SER A 496 21.16 -5.66 -6.27
C SER A 496 21.06 -5.17 -4.83
N TYR A 497 20.53 -3.97 -4.68
CA TYR A 497 20.08 -3.42 -3.39
C TYR A 497 18.61 -3.80 -3.10
N ALA A 498 17.85 -4.15 -4.15
CA ALA A 498 16.46 -4.59 -4.02
C ALA A 498 16.33 -6.01 -3.45
N ASN A 499 17.28 -6.91 -3.79
CA ASN A 499 17.25 -8.33 -3.43
C ASN A 499 18.34 -8.71 -2.43
N ALA A 500 18.92 -7.73 -1.72
CA ALA A 500 19.94 -8.00 -0.72
C ALA A 500 19.37 -8.90 0.40
N PRO A 501 20.10 -9.94 0.84
CA PRO A 501 19.78 -10.70 2.05
C PRO A 501 19.59 -9.78 3.27
N GLU A 502 18.91 -10.25 4.31
CA GLU A 502 18.65 -9.43 5.50
C GLU A 502 19.93 -8.98 6.23
N GLU A 503 20.97 -9.80 6.18
CA GLU A 503 22.26 -9.52 6.83
C GLU A 503 23.21 -8.69 5.95
N ASP A 504 22.93 -8.57 4.66
CA ASP A 504 23.80 -7.92 3.69
C ASP A 504 23.17 -6.63 3.16
N ARG A 505 24.00 -5.62 2.93
CA ARG A 505 23.53 -4.37 2.32
C ARG A 505 23.28 -4.49 0.82
N VAL A 506 23.99 -5.41 0.15
CA VAL A 506 24.01 -5.53 -1.30
C VAL A 506 24.24 -6.99 -1.70
N TYR A 507 23.48 -7.46 -2.67
CA TYR A 507 23.72 -8.74 -3.34
C TYR A 507 24.53 -8.50 -4.61
N VAL A 508 25.62 -9.25 -4.80
CA VAL A 508 26.48 -9.13 -5.98
C VAL A 508 26.62 -10.47 -6.68
N GLU A 509 26.44 -10.48 -7.99
CA GLU A 509 26.55 -11.69 -8.82
C GLU A 509 27.19 -11.35 -10.17
N THR A 510 28.08 -12.24 -10.67
CA THR A 510 28.59 -12.15 -12.04
C THR A 510 27.68 -12.95 -12.97
N MET A 511 27.00 -12.26 -13.87
CA MET A 511 26.12 -12.86 -14.88
C MET A 511 26.89 -13.13 -16.16
N TYR A 512 26.66 -14.31 -16.74
CA TYR A 512 27.14 -14.68 -18.08
C TYR A 512 25.98 -14.58 -19.08
N LEU A 513 26.22 -13.86 -20.18
CA LEU A 513 25.28 -13.58 -21.27
C LEU A 513 25.83 -14.19 -22.58
N PRO A 514 25.80 -15.54 -22.73
CA PRO A 514 26.38 -16.24 -23.88
C PRO A 514 25.68 -15.92 -25.19
N HIS A 515 24.36 -15.70 -25.13
CA HIS A 515 23.48 -15.44 -26.26
C HIS A 515 23.11 -13.97 -26.38
N PHE A 516 24.04 -13.07 -26.03
CA PHE A 516 23.97 -11.68 -26.46
C PHE A 516 24.23 -11.61 -27.98
N ASP A 517 23.38 -12.31 -28.75
CA ASP A 517 23.36 -12.34 -30.19
C ASP A 517 22.56 -11.12 -30.65
N GLU A 518 23.15 -10.33 -31.54
CA GLU A 518 22.61 -9.05 -32.05
C GLU A 518 21.20 -9.18 -32.64
N THR A 519 20.73 -10.41 -32.87
CA THR A 519 19.48 -10.73 -33.58
C THR A 519 18.28 -11.06 -32.68
N ASN A 520 18.46 -11.35 -31.38
CA ASN A 520 17.36 -11.86 -30.54
C ASN A 520 17.31 -11.21 -29.14
N ALA A 521 17.02 -9.91 -29.10
CA ALA A 521 17.01 -9.06 -27.90
C ALA A 521 15.88 -9.33 -26.87
N ALA A 522 14.98 -10.29 -27.14
CA ALA A 522 13.81 -10.54 -26.29
C ALA A 522 14.02 -11.70 -25.29
N THR A 523 15.24 -11.91 -24.80
CA THR A 523 15.46 -12.82 -23.67
C THR A 523 15.13 -12.07 -22.37
N ASN A 524 14.07 -12.52 -21.67
CA ASN A 524 13.81 -12.09 -20.31
C ASN A 524 15.04 -12.41 -19.46
N MET A 525 15.61 -11.41 -18.78
CA MET A 525 16.64 -11.67 -17.77
C MET A 525 16.08 -12.64 -16.73
N PRO A 526 16.66 -13.85 -16.59
CA PRO A 526 16.17 -14.85 -15.64
C PRO A 526 16.07 -14.22 -14.25
N GLY A 527 14.91 -14.34 -13.59
CA GLY A 527 14.69 -13.82 -12.24
C GLY A 527 14.39 -12.33 -12.10
N VAL A 528 14.62 -11.49 -13.12
CA VAL A 528 14.36 -10.03 -13.02
C VAL A 528 13.19 -9.57 -13.89
N GLY A 529 12.78 -10.36 -14.90
CA GLY A 529 11.60 -10.05 -15.72
C GLY A 529 11.74 -8.79 -16.57
N ILE A 530 12.98 -8.29 -16.76
CA ILE A 530 13.27 -7.10 -17.55
C ILE A 530 13.39 -7.50 -19.02
N LYS A 531 12.64 -6.80 -19.87
CA LYS A 531 12.79 -6.87 -21.33
C LYS A 531 13.76 -5.79 -21.78
N LEU A 532 14.95 -6.19 -22.21
CA LEU A 532 15.94 -5.29 -22.79
C LEU A 532 15.52 -4.93 -24.22
N THR A 533 15.69 -3.67 -24.60
CA THR A 533 15.30 -3.17 -25.94
C THR A 533 16.48 -3.22 -26.90
N ASN A 534 16.21 -3.25 -28.22
CA ASN A 534 17.25 -3.10 -29.23
C ASN A 534 18.02 -1.78 -29.07
N ALA A 535 17.36 -0.71 -28.63
CA ALA A 535 18.02 0.57 -28.38
C ALA A 535 18.99 0.48 -27.20
N TRP A 536 18.62 -0.22 -26.12
CA TRP A 536 19.52 -0.51 -25.01
C TRP A 536 20.72 -1.34 -25.47
N HIS A 537 20.47 -2.41 -26.23
CA HIS A 537 21.52 -3.23 -26.82
C HIS A 537 22.47 -2.40 -27.68
N ALA A 538 21.96 -1.56 -28.58
CA ALA A 538 22.78 -0.70 -29.44
C ALA A 538 23.62 0.30 -28.62
N ALA A 539 23.06 0.88 -27.56
CA ALA A 539 23.79 1.78 -26.68
C ALA A 539 24.87 1.08 -25.86
N TRP A 540 24.59 -0.14 -25.42
CA TRP A 540 25.54 -0.99 -24.73
C TRP A 540 26.66 -1.47 -25.65
N ALA A 541 26.30 -1.92 -26.85
CA ALA A 541 27.21 -2.47 -27.85
C ALA A 541 28.09 -1.39 -28.53
N HIS A 542 27.63 -0.15 -28.59
CA HIS A 542 28.40 0.94 -29.23
C HIS A 542 28.89 1.99 -28.24
N ALA A 543 28.89 1.69 -26.94
CA ALA A 543 29.57 2.53 -25.96
C ALA A 543 31.09 2.48 -26.19
N HIS A 544 31.57 3.35 -27.07
CA HIS A 544 32.99 3.61 -27.23
C HIS A 544 33.52 4.19 -25.91
N LEU A 545 34.13 3.33 -25.10
CA LEU A 545 34.94 3.76 -23.97
C LEU A 545 36.27 4.18 -24.54
N ARG A 546 36.59 5.48 -24.41
CA ARG A 546 37.87 5.98 -24.87
C ARG A 546 38.97 5.31 -24.04
N LEU A 547 39.77 4.48 -24.69
CA LEU A 547 40.94 3.86 -24.07
C LEU A 547 41.88 4.98 -23.61
N SER A 548 42.18 4.97 -22.32
CA SER A 548 43.27 5.74 -21.73
C SER A 548 44.37 4.73 -21.41
N GLU A 549 45.63 5.13 -21.55
CA GLU A 549 46.77 4.34 -21.05
C GLU A 549 46.64 4.02 -19.55
N HIS A 550 45.81 4.78 -18.84
CA HIS A 550 45.51 4.64 -17.42
C HIS A 550 44.35 3.71 -17.12
N LEU A 551 43.58 3.27 -18.12
CA LEU A 551 42.41 2.41 -17.88
C LEU A 551 42.85 1.01 -17.47
N LEU A 552 42.53 0.61 -16.24
CA LEU A 552 42.86 -0.70 -15.66
C LEU A 552 41.75 -1.73 -15.89
N CYS A 553 40.50 -1.31 -15.76
CA CYS A 553 39.35 -2.21 -15.73
C CYS A 553 38.10 -1.49 -16.23
N VAL A 554 37.24 -2.24 -16.93
CA VAL A 554 35.90 -1.84 -17.33
C VAL A 554 34.93 -2.91 -16.85
N LEU A 555 34.04 -2.54 -15.93
CA LEU A 555 32.98 -3.40 -15.43
C LEU A 555 31.64 -2.91 -15.99
N PRO A 556 31.02 -3.69 -16.88
CA PRO A 556 29.62 -3.46 -17.24
C PRO A 556 28.75 -3.84 -16.04
N ILE A 557 27.94 -2.89 -15.54
CA ILE A 557 27.15 -3.10 -14.32
C ILE A 557 25.64 -2.95 -14.55
N PHE A 558 24.88 -3.85 -13.94
CA PHE A 558 23.44 -3.75 -13.71
C PHE A 558 23.19 -3.47 -12.24
N VAL A 559 22.46 -2.40 -11.96
CA VAL A 559 22.11 -1.99 -10.61
C VAL A 559 20.61 -2.12 -10.42
N LEU A 560 20.19 -2.93 -9.47
CA LEU A 560 18.78 -3.07 -9.08
C LEU A 560 18.55 -2.28 -7.80
N LEU A 561 17.88 -1.14 -7.92
CA LEU A 561 17.43 -0.35 -6.78
C LEU A 561 16.00 -0.76 -6.39
N PRO A 562 15.65 -0.72 -5.10
CA PRO A 562 14.29 -1.02 -4.68
C PRO A 562 13.31 0.00 -5.28
N GLY A 563 12.26 -0.49 -5.93
CA GLY A 563 11.21 0.30 -6.59
C GLY A 563 9.82 -0.13 -6.14
N ASP A 564 8.83 -0.01 -7.01
CA ASP A 564 7.43 -0.39 -6.72
C ASP A 564 7.17 -1.87 -7.04
N LEU A 565 6.08 -2.44 -6.48
CA LEU A 565 5.60 -3.83 -6.58
C LEU A 565 6.45 -4.81 -7.42
N GLY A 566 7.42 -5.45 -6.77
CA GLY A 566 8.20 -6.53 -7.35
C GLY A 566 9.05 -6.12 -8.57
N CYS A 567 9.16 -4.83 -8.85
CA CYS A 567 9.95 -4.28 -9.94
C CYS A 567 11.02 -3.38 -9.35
N ALA A 568 12.24 -3.92 -9.24
CA ALA A 568 13.39 -3.08 -8.98
C ALA A 568 13.54 -2.02 -10.09
N GLN A 569 13.89 -0.80 -9.71
CA GLN A 569 14.35 0.19 -10.68
C GLN A 569 15.71 -0.26 -11.20
N VAL A 570 15.82 -0.41 -12.51
CA VAL A 570 17.02 -0.97 -13.14
C VAL A 570 17.86 0.19 -13.62
N MET A 571 19.15 0.17 -13.32
CA MET A 571 20.10 1.13 -13.82
C MET A 571 21.27 0.40 -14.45
N THR A 572 21.73 0.88 -15.60
CA THR A 572 22.87 0.30 -16.30
C THR A 572 23.97 1.34 -16.44
N ALA A 573 25.20 0.89 -16.19
CA ALA A 573 26.37 1.75 -16.22
C ALA A 573 27.61 0.98 -16.68
N PHE A 574 28.65 1.74 -17.00
CA PHE A 574 30.01 1.24 -16.96
C PHE A 574 30.69 1.81 -15.73
N PHE A 575 31.23 0.92 -14.91
CA PHE A 575 32.25 1.28 -13.94
C PHE A 575 33.61 1.15 -14.60
N THR A 576 34.46 2.17 -14.47
CA THR A 576 35.82 2.14 -15.01
C THR A 576 36.80 2.52 -13.92
N LEU A 577 37.96 1.88 -13.93
CA LEU A 577 39.01 2.11 -12.95
C LEU A 577 40.25 2.63 -13.66
N HIS A 578 40.74 3.79 -13.24
CA HIS A 578 41.90 4.44 -13.86
C HIS A 578 43.07 4.53 -12.88
N ARG A 579 44.31 4.38 -13.36
CA ARG A 579 45.53 4.63 -12.60
C ARG A 579 46.20 5.91 -13.07
N ARG A 580 46.21 6.93 -12.24
CA ARG A 580 46.84 8.21 -12.60
C ARG A 580 48.35 8.06 -12.78
N THR A 581 48.92 8.68 -13.82
CA THR A 581 50.37 8.65 -14.08
C THR A 581 51.15 9.07 -12.84
N GLY A 582 52.07 8.22 -12.40
CA GLY A 582 52.91 8.50 -11.23
C GLY A 582 52.21 8.39 -9.88
N GLN A 583 50.96 7.89 -9.80
CA GLN A 583 50.27 7.63 -8.54
C GLN A 583 49.87 6.16 -8.44
N SER A 584 50.03 5.57 -7.26
CA SER A 584 49.55 4.21 -6.96
C SER A 584 48.02 4.15 -6.77
N ARG A 585 47.37 5.30 -6.64
CA ARG A 585 45.94 5.39 -6.31
C ARG A 585 45.08 5.16 -7.55
N GLU A 586 44.12 4.26 -7.39
CA GLU A 586 43.10 3.98 -8.39
C GLU A 586 41.94 4.99 -8.26
N GLU A 587 41.46 5.49 -9.41
CA GLU A 587 40.36 6.45 -9.51
C GLU A 587 39.14 5.74 -10.15
N PRO A 588 38.09 5.45 -9.37
CA PRO A 588 36.86 4.84 -9.87
C PRO A 588 35.93 5.88 -10.52
N HIS A 589 35.39 5.52 -11.67
CA HIS A 589 34.49 6.34 -12.47
C HIS A 589 33.22 5.54 -12.80
N ILE A 590 32.08 6.20 -12.82
CA ILE A 590 30.82 5.60 -13.30
C ILE A 590 30.24 6.43 -14.43
N ARG A 591 29.83 5.73 -15.49
CA ARG A 591 29.08 6.29 -16.61
C ARG A 591 27.70 5.64 -16.69
N TRP A 592 26.68 6.40 -16.31
CA TRP A 592 25.29 5.97 -16.44
C TRP A 592 24.82 6.00 -17.90
N LEU A 593 24.19 4.90 -18.33
CA LEU A 593 23.74 4.72 -19.71
C LEU A 593 22.22 4.80 -19.82
N HIS A 594 21.54 4.01 -19.00
CA HIS A 594 20.11 3.79 -19.11
C HIS A 594 19.49 3.43 -17.77
N ARG A 595 18.20 3.73 -17.61
CA ARG A 595 17.40 3.44 -16.43
C ARG A 595 16.02 2.95 -16.85
N MET A 596 15.59 1.77 -16.40
CA MET A 596 14.29 1.18 -16.72
C MET A 596 13.39 1.14 -15.50
#